data_AF-A0A2D7QIW7-F1
#
_entry.id   AF-A0A2D7QIW7-F1
#
_cell.length_a   1.000
_cell.length_b   1.000
_cell.length_c   1.000
_cell.angle_alpha   90.00
_cell.angle_beta   90.00
_cell.angle_gamma   90.00
#
_symmetry.space_group_name_H-M   'P 1'
#
loop_
_entity.id
_entity.type
_entity.pdbx_description
1 polymer ?
#
loop_
_entity_poly.entity_id
_entity_poly.type
_entity_poly.pdbx_seq_one_letter_code
_entity_poly.pdbx_strand_id
1 'polypeptide(L)'
;MNPSSPLSRKQLEYFKTHGFLILENLIDELSVNQWREQIWRELDSSFDRPESWPRHRSGLDGYQYDPPESAFGRHPALAPIIQQLGGGNFSTTGGGAPIIRWPEPEKSWQMPQSGHIDAYGGNWSPFMIGATTYLYEVQPKGGAFIFWPDSHYVAHRYFKKNPTKVDGSFMKEEGFSWDIFCHNLEDMFFHKLKLLI
;
A
#
# COMPACT_ATOMS: atom_id res chain seq x y z
N MET A 1 -17.12 -26.10 -12.81
CA MET A 1 -15.74 -25.72 -13.17
C MET A 1 -15.18 -24.98 -11.98
N ASN A 2 -14.12 -25.48 -11.32
CA ASN A 2 -13.44 -24.67 -10.31
C ASN A 2 -12.83 -23.47 -11.04
N PRO A 3 -13.17 -22.22 -10.70
CA PRO A 3 -12.47 -21.08 -11.27
C PRO A 3 -10.98 -21.28 -10.97
N SER A 4 -10.14 -21.12 -12.00
CA SER A 4 -8.69 -21.08 -11.80
C SER A 4 -8.39 -20.09 -10.68
N SER A 5 -7.63 -20.53 -9.67
CA SER A 5 -7.25 -19.71 -8.54
C SER A 5 -6.66 -18.38 -9.02
N PRO A 6 -7.15 -17.22 -8.55
CA PRO A 6 -6.71 -15.92 -9.08
C PRO A 6 -5.22 -15.65 -8.81
N LEU A 7 -4.69 -16.16 -7.70
CA LEU A 7 -3.25 -16.25 -7.44
C LEU A 7 -2.76 -17.69 -7.59
N SER A 8 -1.63 -17.85 -8.27
CA SER A 8 -0.89 -19.12 -8.33
C SER A 8 -0.32 -19.51 -6.97
N ARG A 9 0.01 -20.80 -6.80
CA ARG A 9 0.70 -21.29 -5.59
C ARG A 9 2.01 -20.55 -5.33
N LYS A 10 2.78 -20.24 -6.39
CA LYS A 10 4.04 -19.50 -6.27
C LYS A 10 3.82 -18.08 -5.72
N GLN A 11 2.80 -17.39 -6.21
CA GLN A 11 2.44 -16.04 -5.71
C GLN A 11 1.97 -16.07 -4.25
N LEU A 12 1.18 -17.09 -3.87
CA LEU A 12 0.76 -17.27 -2.48
C LEU A 12 1.95 -17.51 -1.55
N GLU A 13 2.86 -18.40 -1.92
CA GLU A 13 4.04 -18.69 -1.09
C GLU A 13 4.98 -17.48 -1.03
N TYR A 14 5.12 -16.72 -2.13
CA TYR A 14 5.86 -15.47 -2.12
C TYR A 14 5.24 -14.45 -1.15
N PHE A 15 3.93 -14.24 -1.22
CA PHE A 15 3.22 -13.32 -0.32
C PHE A 15 3.38 -13.69 1.15
N LYS A 16 3.23 -14.98 1.49
CA LYS A 16 3.42 -15.48 2.87
C LYS A 16 4.85 -15.30 3.37
N THR A 17 5.82 -15.52 2.48
CA THR A 17 7.25 -15.44 2.80
C THR A 17 7.65 -13.99 3.00
N HIS A 18 7.26 -13.10 2.09
CA HIS A 18 7.82 -11.74 2.04
C HIS A 18 6.88 -10.64 2.55
N GLY A 19 5.61 -10.96 2.80
CA GLY A 19 4.61 -10.01 3.30
C GLY A 19 4.05 -9.07 2.23
N PHE A 20 4.47 -9.21 0.97
CA PHE A 20 3.99 -8.40 -0.15
C PHE A 20 3.88 -9.24 -1.43
N LEU A 21 3.09 -8.75 -2.39
CA LEU A 21 2.96 -9.33 -3.71
C LEU A 21 2.69 -8.23 -4.72
N ILE A 22 3.47 -8.21 -5.80
CA ILE A 22 3.27 -7.31 -6.94
C ILE A 22 2.47 -8.06 -8.01
N LEU A 23 1.39 -7.45 -8.48
CA LEU A 23 0.53 -7.98 -9.52
C LEU A 23 0.51 -6.99 -10.69
N GLU A 24 1.40 -7.25 -11.65
CA GLU A 24 1.49 -6.46 -12.87
C GLU A 24 0.25 -6.65 -13.74
N ASN A 25 -0.20 -5.57 -14.38
CA ASN A 25 -1.32 -5.57 -15.32
C ASN A 25 -2.63 -6.16 -14.75
N LEU A 26 -2.82 -6.11 -13.43
CA LEU A 26 -4.04 -6.59 -12.77
C LEU A 26 -5.26 -5.71 -13.08
N ILE A 27 -5.03 -4.39 -13.15
CA ILE A 27 -6.06 -3.40 -13.41
C ILE A 27 -5.94 -2.97 -14.87
N ASP A 28 -7.08 -2.94 -15.56
CA ASP A 28 -7.15 -2.53 -16.95
C ASP A 28 -7.00 -1.01 -17.12
N GLU A 29 -6.55 -0.60 -18.29
CA GLU A 29 -6.28 0.81 -18.61
C GLU A 29 -7.56 1.68 -18.55
N LEU A 30 -8.74 1.11 -18.86
CA LEU A 30 -10.00 1.85 -18.79
C LEU A 30 -10.31 2.24 -17.34
N SER A 31 -10.19 1.30 -16.39
CA SER A 31 -10.35 1.57 -14.96
C SER A 31 -9.34 2.63 -14.47
N VAL A 32 -8.08 2.53 -14.87
CA VAL A 32 -7.05 3.52 -14.51
C VAL A 32 -7.38 4.90 -15.07
N ASN A 33 -7.80 5.00 -16.33
CA ASN A 33 -8.16 6.29 -16.96
C ASN A 33 -9.37 6.93 -16.29
N GLN A 34 -10.39 6.14 -15.94
CA GLN A 34 -11.54 6.63 -15.17
C GLN A 34 -11.13 7.23 -13.83
N TRP A 35 -10.21 6.58 -13.10
CA TRP A 35 -9.70 7.14 -11.84
C TRP A 35 -8.90 8.43 -12.05
N ARG A 36 -8.05 8.48 -13.07
CA ARG A 36 -7.28 9.69 -13.43
C ARG A 36 -8.22 10.88 -13.69
N GLU A 37 -9.26 10.68 -14.50
CA GLU A 37 -10.23 11.73 -14.82
C GLU A 37 -10.94 12.27 -13.58
N GLN A 38 -11.44 11.38 -12.71
CA GLN A 38 -12.15 11.80 -11.51
C GLN A 38 -11.22 12.53 -10.52
N ILE A 39 -9.99 12.05 -10.35
CA ILE A 39 -9.01 12.66 -9.44
C ILE A 39 -8.59 14.05 -9.95
N TRP A 40 -8.33 14.20 -11.25
CA TRP A 40 -7.98 15.52 -11.81
C TRP A 40 -9.14 16.51 -11.73
N ARG A 41 -10.38 16.04 -11.93
CA ARG A 41 -11.58 16.84 -11.72
C ARG A 41 -11.71 17.30 -10.26
N GLU A 42 -11.49 16.40 -9.30
CA GLU A 42 -11.52 16.74 -7.86
C GLU A 42 -10.43 17.75 -7.48
N LEU A 43 -9.26 17.66 -8.11
CA LEU A 43 -8.15 18.58 -7.87
C LEU A 43 -8.36 19.96 -8.52
N ASP A 44 -9.37 20.14 -9.36
CA ASP A 44 -9.57 21.31 -10.23
C ASP A 44 -8.28 21.68 -10.99
N SER A 45 -7.60 20.66 -11.53
CA SER A 45 -6.26 20.76 -12.11
C SER A 45 -6.13 19.85 -13.33
N SER A 46 -5.00 19.92 -14.03
CA SER A 46 -4.73 19.06 -15.18
C SER A 46 -3.34 18.44 -15.11
N PHE A 47 -3.21 17.19 -15.58
CA PHE A 47 -1.94 16.51 -15.75
C PHE A 47 -0.98 17.31 -16.65
N ASP A 48 -1.48 17.84 -17.76
CA ASP A 48 -0.67 18.50 -18.79
C ASP A 48 -0.26 19.94 -18.43
N ARG A 49 -0.69 20.43 -17.26
CA ARG A 49 -0.39 21.78 -16.75
C ARG A 49 0.28 21.71 -15.38
N PRO A 50 1.60 21.43 -15.29
CA PRO A 50 2.32 21.31 -14.03
C PRO A 50 2.25 22.52 -13.09
N GLU A 51 1.99 23.71 -13.65
CA GLU A 51 1.76 24.96 -12.94
C GLU A 51 0.40 25.01 -12.21
N SER A 52 -0.57 24.19 -12.63
CA SER A 52 -1.89 24.09 -11.99
C SER A 52 -1.92 23.12 -10.80
N TRP A 53 -0.88 22.30 -10.63
CA TRP A 53 -0.87 21.24 -9.62
C TRP A 53 -0.95 21.80 -8.19
N PRO A 54 -1.89 21.33 -7.35
CA PRO A 54 -2.03 21.77 -5.97
C PRO A 54 -0.95 21.12 -5.08
N ARG A 55 0.29 21.59 -5.19
CA ARG A 55 1.48 21.02 -4.53
C ARG A 55 1.40 20.93 -3.00
N HIS A 56 0.48 21.66 -2.38
CA HIS A 56 0.21 21.63 -0.94
C HIS A 56 -0.65 20.43 -0.51
N ARG A 57 -1.27 19.71 -1.45
CA ARG A 57 -2.10 18.52 -1.17
C ARG A 57 -1.33 17.25 -1.51
N SER A 58 -1.27 16.30 -0.59
CA SER A 58 -0.65 14.98 -0.80
C SER A 58 -1.64 13.82 -0.86
N GLY A 59 -2.93 14.11 -0.81
CA GLY A 59 -4.01 13.13 -0.86
C GLY A 59 -5.37 13.81 -0.97
N LEU A 60 -6.41 12.99 -1.12
CA LEU A 60 -7.80 13.43 -1.21
C LEU A 60 -8.61 12.86 -0.03
N ASP A 61 -8.49 13.50 1.13
CA ASP A 61 -9.17 13.06 2.36
C ASP A 61 -10.70 13.17 2.22
N GLY A 62 -11.41 12.09 2.57
CA GLY A 62 -12.87 12.03 2.47
C GLY A 62 -13.43 11.92 1.05
N TYR A 63 -12.56 11.85 0.03
CA TYR A 63 -12.98 11.69 -1.36
C TYR A 63 -13.74 10.38 -1.58
N GLN A 64 -14.81 10.48 -2.38
CA GLN A 64 -15.61 9.34 -2.80
C GLN A 64 -15.65 9.31 -4.33
N TYR A 65 -15.37 8.14 -4.88
CA TYR A 65 -15.53 7.90 -6.31
C TYR A 65 -17.00 8.00 -6.70
N ASP A 66 -17.25 8.44 -7.94
CA ASP A 66 -18.58 8.53 -8.52
C ASP A 66 -18.61 7.76 -9.87
N PRO A 67 -19.32 6.62 -9.95
CA PRO A 67 -20.09 5.99 -8.86
C PRO A 67 -19.17 5.35 -7.79
N PRO A 68 -19.63 5.16 -6.54
CA PRO A 68 -18.84 4.57 -5.44
C PRO A 68 -18.24 3.20 -5.74
N GLU A 69 -18.87 2.44 -6.62
CA GLU A 69 -18.46 1.13 -7.11
C GLU A 69 -17.16 1.18 -7.91
N SER A 70 -16.80 2.37 -8.43
CA SER A 70 -15.52 2.60 -9.11
C SER A 70 -14.34 2.58 -8.16
N ALA A 71 -14.54 2.65 -6.85
CA ALA A 71 -13.44 2.67 -5.89
C ALA A 71 -12.54 1.42 -6.03
N PHE A 72 -11.23 1.61 -5.96
CA PHE A 72 -10.24 0.53 -6.12
C PHE A 72 -10.55 -0.71 -5.27
N GLY A 73 -10.89 -0.53 -3.98
CA GLY A 73 -11.23 -1.65 -3.07
C GLY A 73 -12.45 -2.48 -3.50
N ARG A 74 -13.27 -1.98 -4.43
CA ARG A 74 -14.44 -2.65 -5.00
C ARG A 74 -14.19 -3.19 -6.41
N HIS A 75 -12.99 -3.00 -6.96
CA HIS A 75 -12.65 -3.44 -8.30
C HIS A 75 -12.82 -4.98 -8.42
N PRO A 76 -13.51 -5.50 -9.46
CA PRO A 76 -13.82 -6.92 -9.60
C PRO A 76 -12.60 -7.86 -9.56
N ALA A 77 -11.43 -7.37 -9.99
CA ALA A 77 -10.19 -8.14 -9.94
C ALA A 77 -9.68 -8.40 -8.52
N LEU A 78 -10.02 -7.57 -7.53
CA LEU A 78 -9.51 -7.70 -6.16
C LEU A 78 -10.29 -8.69 -5.31
N ALA A 79 -11.62 -8.73 -5.45
CA ALA A 79 -12.48 -9.58 -4.62
C ALA A 79 -12.05 -11.06 -4.57
N PRO A 80 -11.79 -11.75 -5.70
CA PRO A 80 -11.38 -13.15 -5.64
C PRO A 80 -9.97 -13.33 -5.04
N ILE A 81 -9.08 -12.35 -5.20
CA ILE A 81 -7.74 -12.35 -4.60
C ILE A 81 -7.83 -12.23 -3.08
N ILE A 82 -8.62 -11.29 -2.58
CA ILE A 82 -8.84 -11.06 -1.15
C ILE A 82 -9.50 -12.29 -0.50
N GLN A 83 -10.50 -12.88 -1.17
CA GLN A 83 -11.12 -14.13 -0.71
C GLN A 83 -10.09 -15.27 -0.62
N GLN A 84 -9.23 -15.42 -1.62
CA GLN A 84 -8.19 -16.45 -1.63
C GLN A 84 -7.17 -16.22 -0.49
N LEU A 85 -6.68 -14.99 -0.33
CA LEU A 85 -5.69 -14.67 0.72
C LEU A 85 -6.28 -14.79 2.13
N GLY A 86 -7.56 -14.43 2.31
CA GLY A 86 -8.26 -14.53 3.59
C GLY A 86 -8.84 -15.91 3.90
N GLY A 87 -8.74 -16.87 2.99
CA GLY A 87 -9.41 -18.17 3.12
C GLY A 87 -10.94 -18.02 3.32
N GLY A 88 -11.54 -17.02 2.68
CA GLY A 88 -12.96 -16.68 2.82
C GLY A 88 -13.33 -15.82 4.04
N ASN A 89 -12.39 -15.48 4.93
CA ASN A 89 -12.67 -14.70 6.15
C ASN A 89 -12.51 -13.19 5.98
N PHE A 90 -11.95 -12.72 4.87
CA PHE A 90 -11.75 -11.29 4.63
C PHE A 90 -12.89 -10.69 3.80
N SER A 91 -13.36 -9.52 4.22
CA SER A 91 -14.35 -8.72 3.48
C SER A 91 -13.68 -7.56 2.74
N THR A 92 -14.18 -7.23 1.55
CA THR A 92 -13.74 -6.09 0.73
C THR A 92 -14.37 -4.77 1.20
N THR A 93 -14.44 -4.56 2.51
CA THR A 93 -15.13 -3.41 3.13
C THR A 93 -14.22 -2.20 3.33
N GLY A 94 -12.99 -2.26 2.82
CA GLY A 94 -12.00 -1.19 2.95
C GLY A 94 -12.31 -0.01 2.03
N GLY A 95 -12.31 1.19 2.60
CA GLY A 95 -12.14 2.43 1.84
C GLY A 95 -10.68 2.62 1.42
N GLY A 96 -10.42 3.66 0.65
CA GLY A 96 -9.07 4.07 0.28
C GLY A 96 -9.12 5.44 -0.37
N ALA A 97 -8.11 6.26 -0.12
CA ALA A 97 -7.97 7.58 -0.70
C ALA A 97 -6.79 7.60 -1.68
N PRO A 98 -6.90 8.32 -2.79
CA PRO A 98 -5.74 8.64 -3.63
C PRO A 98 -4.65 9.32 -2.80
N ILE A 99 -3.43 8.79 -2.88
CA ILE A 99 -2.22 9.42 -2.34
C ILE A 99 -1.45 10.02 -3.52
N ILE A 100 -1.08 11.28 -3.40
CA ILE A 100 -0.45 12.04 -4.48
C ILE A 100 0.98 12.41 -4.09
N ARG A 101 1.93 12.08 -4.97
CA ARG A 101 3.33 12.48 -4.86
C ARG A 101 3.66 13.39 -6.03
N TRP A 102 3.77 14.69 -5.75
CA TRP A 102 4.17 15.67 -6.75
C TRP A 102 5.67 15.59 -7.02
N PRO A 103 6.12 15.77 -8.28
CA PRO A 103 7.53 15.88 -8.62
C PRO A 103 8.22 17.05 -7.89
N GLU A 104 9.38 16.75 -7.31
CA GLU A 104 10.24 17.70 -6.60
C GLU A 104 11.64 17.74 -7.27
N PRO A 105 11.77 18.33 -8.48
CA PRO A 105 13.00 18.24 -9.29
C PRO A 105 14.23 18.84 -8.61
N GLU A 106 14.02 19.82 -7.72
CA GLU A 106 15.09 20.47 -6.96
C GLU A 106 15.60 19.64 -5.77
N LYS A 107 14.95 18.52 -5.44
CA LYS A 107 15.35 17.64 -4.35
C LYS A 107 16.05 16.40 -4.87
N SER A 108 17.23 16.14 -4.32
CA SER A 108 17.87 14.84 -4.50
C SER A 108 17.06 13.78 -3.77
N TRP A 109 16.72 12.70 -4.48
CA TRP A 109 16.06 11.56 -3.88
C TRP A 109 16.92 10.94 -2.78
N GLN A 110 16.27 10.57 -1.67
CA GLN A 110 16.87 9.86 -0.54
C GLN A 110 15.97 8.68 -0.18
N MET A 111 16.58 7.57 0.26
CA MET A 111 15.85 6.45 0.82
C MET A 111 15.19 6.90 2.14
N PRO A 112 13.89 6.61 2.39
CA PRO A 112 13.28 6.84 3.68
C PRO A 112 14.06 6.12 4.79
N GLN A 113 14.22 6.81 5.93
CA GLN A 113 14.94 6.25 7.07
C GLN A 113 14.03 5.42 7.99
N SER A 114 12.74 5.76 8.05
CA SER A 114 11.73 5.04 8.81
C SER A 114 10.46 4.81 7.99
N GLY A 115 9.66 3.84 8.41
CA GLY A 115 8.34 3.55 7.87
C GLY A 115 7.23 3.71 8.92
N HIS A 116 6.13 3.01 8.70
CA HIS A 116 5.13 2.67 9.70
C HIS A 116 4.49 1.34 9.31
N ILE A 117 3.77 0.72 10.25
CA ILE A 117 2.86 -0.38 9.93
C ILE A 117 1.43 0.13 9.99
N ASP A 118 0.68 -0.18 8.95
CA ASP A 118 -0.73 0.12 8.84
C ASP A 118 -1.58 -0.75 9.78
N ALA A 119 -2.84 -0.36 10.01
CA ALA A 119 -3.84 -1.14 10.76
C ALA A 119 -3.56 -1.35 12.26
N TYR A 120 -2.47 -0.80 12.80
CA TYR A 120 -2.14 -0.84 14.22
C TYR A 120 -2.22 0.57 14.83
N GLY A 121 -3.25 0.78 15.63
CA GLY A 121 -3.44 1.98 16.43
C GLY A 121 -4.54 2.93 15.96
N GLY A 122 -5.43 3.25 16.89
CA GLY A 122 -6.58 4.15 16.69
C GLY A 122 -7.93 3.43 16.64
N ASN A 123 -9.00 4.18 16.32
CA ASN A 123 -10.38 3.68 16.17
C ASN A 123 -10.60 2.85 14.88
N TRP A 124 -9.53 2.45 14.21
CA TRP A 124 -9.60 1.73 12.94
C TRP A 124 -9.73 0.23 13.22
N SER A 125 -10.59 -0.46 12.49
CA SER A 125 -10.58 -1.92 12.51
C SER A 125 -9.24 -2.39 11.91
N PRO A 126 -8.54 -3.34 12.53
CA PRO A 126 -7.32 -3.87 11.95
C PRO A 126 -7.66 -4.47 10.59
N PHE A 127 -7.13 -3.90 9.51
CA PHE A 127 -7.22 -4.52 8.19
C PHE A 127 -6.06 -5.50 8.01
N MET A 128 -6.39 -6.66 7.48
CA MET A 128 -5.46 -7.78 7.36
C MET A 128 -4.61 -7.73 6.09
N ILE A 129 -5.04 -6.95 5.09
CA ILE A 129 -4.37 -6.76 3.81
C ILE A 129 -4.55 -5.30 3.37
N GLY A 130 -3.44 -4.63 3.07
CA GLY A 130 -3.42 -3.38 2.30
C GLY A 130 -3.21 -3.67 0.82
N ALA A 131 -3.87 -2.90 -0.05
CA ALA A 131 -3.64 -2.94 -1.49
C ALA A 131 -3.48 -1.51 -2.00
N THR A 132 -2.55 -1.31 -2.94
CA THR A 132 -2.35 -0.05 -3.64
C THR A 132 -2.15 -0.32 -5.12
N THR A 133 -2.46 0.66 -5.96
CA THR A 133 -2.23 0.60 -7.41
C THR A 133 -1.64 1.91 -7.88
N TYR A 134 -0.78 1.84 -8.88
CA TYR A 134 -0.22 3.03 -9.50
C TYR A 134 -1.15 3.57 -10.57
N LEU A 135 -1.49 4.85 -10.45
CA LEU A 135 -2.24 5.56 -11.49
C LEU A 135 -1.32 6.04 -12.63
N TYR A 136 -0.02 6.13 -12.41
CA TYR A 136 0.95 6.55 -13.42
C TYR A 136 2.20 5.68 -13.28
N GLU A 137 2.96 5.56 -14.37
CA GLU A 137 4.27 4.94 -14.29
C GLU A 137 5.15 5.74 -13.30
N VAL A 138 5.79 5.02 -12.39
CA VAL A 138 6.69 5.63 -11.41
C VAL A 138 8.12 5.28 -11.79
N GLN A 139 8.83 6.27 -12.31
CA GLN A 139 10.24 6.15 -12.64
C GLN A 139 11.07 5.82 -11.39
N PRO A 140 12.26 5.22 -11.54
CA PRO A 140 13.20 5.07 -10.43
C PRO A 140 13.39 6.39 -9.71
N LYS A 141 13.25 6.40 -8.38
CA LYS A 141 13.31 7.60 -7.52
C LYS A 141 12.14 8.60 -7.69
N GLY A 142 11.08 8.24 -8.40
CA GLY A 142 9.88 9.04 -8.63
C GLY A 142 8.84 9.03 -7.50
N GLY A 143 9.19 8.53 -6.31
CA GLY A 143 8.27 8.47 -5.17
C GLY A 143 7.38 7.22 -5.12
N ALA A 144 7.92 6.08 -5.56
CA ALA A 144 7.26 4.77 -5.42
C ALA A 144 6.97 4.42 -3.96
N PHE A 145 6.00 3.53 -3.75
CA PHE A 145 5.79 2.85 -2.48
C PHE A 145 7.06 2.10 -2.07
N ILE A 146 7.48 2.29 -0.82
CA ILE A 146 8.67 1.67 -0.25
C ILE A 146 8.23 0.81 0.92
N PHE A 147 8.75 -0.41 0.98
CA PHE A 147 8.54 -1.33 2.08
C PHE A 147 9.88 -1.94 2.49
N TRP A 148 9.94 -2.44 3.72
CA TRP A 148 11.05 -3.25 4.20
C TRP A 148 10.68 -4.71 4.01
N PRO A 149 11.38 -5.48 3.17
CA PRO A 149 11.12 -6.92 3.02
C PRO A 149 11.10 -7.63 4.38
N ASP A 150 10.21 -8.59 4.53
CA ASP A 150 10.12 -9.48 5.71
C ASP A 150 9.79 -8.77 7.05
N SER A 151 9.50 -7.46 7.02
CA SER A 151 9.14 -6.65 8.19
C SER A 151 7.85 -7.11 8.89
N HIS A 152 6.95 -7.81 8.18
CA HIS A 152 5.74 -8.41 8.76
C HIS A 152 6.08 -9.47 9.82
N TYR A 153 7.21 -10.16 9.73
CA TYR A 153 7.68 -11.07 10.78
C TYR A 153 8.12 -10.33 12.04
N VAL A 154 8.77 -9.17 11.88
CA VAL A 154 9.17 -8.32 13.01
C VAL A 154 7.93 -7.82 13.76
N ALA A 155 6.95 -7.29 13.02
CA ALA A 155 5.67 -6.88 13.57
C ALA A 155 4.93 -8.05 14.26
N HIS A 156 4.86 -9.22 13.61
CA HIS A 156 4.25 -10.42 14.20
C HIS A 156 4.91 -10.81 15.53
N ARG A 157 6.24 -10.87 15.58
CA ARG A 157 6.98 -11.21 16.81
C ARG A 157 6.75 -10.17 17.91
N TYR A 158 6.70 -8.89 17.56
CA TYR A 158 6.43 -7.82 18.50
C TYR A 158 5.05 -7.97 19.14
N PHE A 159 3.98 -8.10 18.34
CA PHE A 159 2.62 -8.23 18.88
C PHE A 159 2.33 -9.57 19.52
N LYS A 160 3.04 -10.64 19.12
CA LYS A 160 2.96 -11.92 19.84
C LYS A 160 3.49 -11.80 21.28
N LYS A 161 4.53 -10.98 21.49
CA LYS A 161 5.06 -10.67 22.84
C LYS A 161 4.23 -9.62 23.57
N ASN A 162 3.61 -8.71 22.82
CA ASN A 162 2.87 -7.56 23.34
C ASN A 162 1.41 -7.54 22.84
N PRO A 163 0.58 -8.55 23.15
CA PRO A 163 -0.74 -8.71 22.53
C PRO A 163 -1.70 -7.57 22.87
N THR A 164 -1.56 -6.95 24.05
CA THR A 164 -2.40 -5.81 24.48
C THR A 164 -2.08 -4.52 23.73
N LYS A 165 -0.95 -4.47 23.01
CA LYS A 165 -0.50 -3.26 22.29
C LYS A 165 -1.07 -3.13 20.89
N VAL A 166 -1.80 -4.13 20.39
CA VAL A 166 -2.42 -4.09 19.05
C VAL A 166 -3.36 -2.88 18.88
N ASP A 167 -3.87 -2.34 19.98
CA ASP A 167 -4.69 -1.11 20.05
C ASP A 167 -3.94 0.19 19.70
N GLY A 168 -2.63 0.13 19.47
CA GLY A 168 -1.78 1.28 19.17
C GLY A 168 -1.09 1.91 20.37
N SER A 169 -1.30 1.40 21.57
CA SER A 169 -0.71 1.97 22.78
C SER A 169 0.83 1.90 22.79
N PHE A 170 1.46 1.05 21.96
CA PHE A 170 2.91 1.04 21.76
C PHE A 170 3.45 2.37 21.22
N MET A 171 2.67 3.12 20.45
CA MET A 171 3.09 4.43 19.91
C MET A 171 3.29 5.49 21.01
N LYS A 172 2.74 5.25 22.21
CA LYS A 172 2.84 6.14 23.37
C LYS A 172 3.98 5.74 24.31
N GLU A 173 4.69 4.66 24.02
CA GLU A 173 5.82 4.22 24.86
C GLU A 173 7.00 5.18 24.71
N GLU A 174 7.65 5.46 25.83
CA GLU A 174 8.84 6.29 25.83
C GLU A 174 9.94 5.67 24.97
N GLY A 175 10.48 6.44 24.03
CA GLY A 175 11.52 5.98 23.10
C GLY A 175 11.02 5.11 21.94
N PHE A 176 9.71 4.96 21.74
CA PHE A 176 9.18 4.28 20.56
C PHE A 176 9.58 5.01 19.27
N SER A 177 10.09 4.25 18.31
CA SER A 177 10.31 4.66 16.92
C SER A 177 9.82 3.54 16.00
N TRP A 178 9.29 3.90 14.82
CA TRP A 178 8.89 2.93 13.81
C TRP A 178 10.05 2.08 13.29
N ASP A 179 11.30 2.52 13.48
CA ASP A 179 12.51 1.80 13.08
C ASP A 179 12.57 0.38 13.65
N ILE A 180 11.89 0.11 14.78
CA ILE A 180 11.84 -1.22 15.38
C ILE A 180 11.23 -2.27 14.44
N PHE A 181 10.41 -1.86 13.46
CA PHE A 181 9.81 -2.76 12.47
C PHE A 181 10.57 -2.77 11.13
N CYS A 182 11.51 -1.85 10.93
CA CYS A 182 12.29 -1.72 9.70
C CYS A 182 13.54 -2.63 9.70
N HIS A 183 13.88 -3.25 10.83
CA HIS A 183 15.07 -4.09 10.98
C HIS A 183 14.73 -5.55 11.29
N ASN A 184 14.92 -6.44 10.31
CA ASN A 184 14.92 -7.89 10.57
C ASN A 184 16.34 -8.35 10.96
N LEU A 185 16.58 -8.59 12.25
CA LEU A 185 17.89 -8.98 12.77
C LEU A 185 18.35 -10.39 12.35
N GLU A 186 17.45 -11.21 11.80
CA GLU A 186 17.79 -12.57 11.33
C GLU A 186 18.48 -12.56 9.95
N ASP A 187 18.46 -11.45 9.20
CA ASP A 187 19.06 -11.32 7.87
C ASP A 187 20.27 -10.35 7.83
N MET A 188 21.24 -10.56 8.73
CA MET A 188 22.56 -9.91 8.59
C MET A 188 23.39 -10.43 7.40
N PHE A 189 22.82 -11.26 6.51
CA PHE A 189 23.41 -11.60 5.22
C PHE A 189 22.85 -10.71 4.12
N PHE A 190 23.58 -9.62 3.87
CA PHE A 190 23.50 -8.76 2.70
C PHE A 190 22.90 -9.45 1.47
N HIS A 191 21.66 -9.11 1.14
CA HIS A 191 21.25 -8.95 -0.24
C HIS A 191 20.90 -7.48 -0.43
N LYS A 192 21.92 -6.68 -0.79
CA LYS A 192 21.68 -5.45 -1.57
C LYS A 192 21.14 -5.90 -2.94
N LEU A 193 19.91 -6.38 -3.00
CA LEU A 193 19.22 -6.53 -4.27
C LEU A 193 18.65 -5.17 -4.65
N LYS A 194 19.45 -4.43 -5.41
CA LYS A 194 18.96 -3.47 -6.40
C LYS A 194 18.14 -4.27 -7.40
N LEU A 195 16.83 -4.02 -7.49
CA LEU A 195 16.05 -3.69 -8.70
C LEU A 195 14.55 -3.77 -8.32
N LEU A 196 13.84 -2.64 -8.45
CA LEU A 196 12.41 -2.66 -8.74
C LEU A 196 12.31 -2.33 -10.24
N ILE A 197 11.77 -3.26 -11.01
CA ILE A 197 11.03 -3.02 -12.25
C ILE A 197 9.70 -3.74 -12.03
#